data_AF-L1NVV7-F1
#
_entry.id   AF-L1NVV7-F1
#
_cell.length_a   1.000
_cell.length_b   1.000
_cell.length_c   1.000
_cell.angle_alpha   90.00
_cell.angle_beta   90.00
_cell.angle_gamma   90.00
#
_symmetry.space_group_name_H-M   'P 1'
#
loop_
_entity.id
_entity.type
_entity.pdbx_description
1 polymer ?
#
loop_
_entity_poly.entity_id
_entity_poly.type
_entity_poly.pdbx_seq_one_letter_code
_entity_poly.pdbx_strand_id
1 'polypeptide(L)'
;MKKILLSVVAFLGAATIYAQKTYVSVSGGYGFPSSQKVLGKDASDPNTITDLKGSYGEGLQAQLRGGYYFYNNLAVELALGYLHGNNVQTNKNKIVDMKAHGRAFGASLSLVYDITDNLYVRAGAVTKIGGKTAVKTSLNANLPMNMFVPLAPPNAVIGLNTEFESSFHGKMPFGFIGGVGYRFGLTKNVSLFVEGEYLNINVPRKESKLENFKASQTIGGINRTISVDEFKNYVRLLQALPAGNERLAAYKQLANQMAPLLESSYDWEGKGAPDAPYSSIGLNVGITYRF
;
A
#
# COMPACT_ATOMS: atom_id res chain seq x y z
N MET A 1 16.86 -8.38 -19.68
CA MET A 1 17.33 -8.26 -18.28
C MET A 1 18.85 -8.15 -18.16
N LYS A 2 19.65 -9.08 -18.74
CA LYS A 2 21.13 -8.99 -18.71
C LYS A 2 21.72 -7.69 -19.30
N LYS A 3 21.13 -7.17 -20.40
CA LYS A 3 21.61 -5.94 -21.07
C LYS A 3 21.37 -4.67 -20.23
N ILE A 4 20.23 -4.56 -19.54
CA ILE A 4 19.92 -3.41 -18.67
C ILE A 4 20.82 -3.43 -17.44
N LEU A 5 21.06 -4.61 -16.86
CA LEU A 5 22.01 -4.77 -15.74
C LEU A 5 23.43 -4.37 -16.17
N LEU A 6 23.86 -4.77 -17.37
CA LEU A 6 25.15 -4.41 -17.93
C LEU A 6 25.27 -2.90 -18.20
N SER A 7 24.19 -2.26 -18.65
CA SER A 7 24.13 -0.82 -18.85
C SER A 7 24.20 -0.04 -17.53
N VAL A 8 23.54 -0.51 -16.47
CA VAL A 8 23.63 0.09 -15.13
C VAL A 8 25.06 -0.05 -14.57
N VAL A 9 25.67 -1.22 -14.72
CA VAL A 9 27.08 -1.45 -14.31
C VAL A 9 28.06 -0.62 -15.15
N ALA A 10 27.82 -0.46 -16.46
CA ALA A 10 28.63 0.38 -17.33
C ALA A 10 28.47 1.88 -17.02
N PHE A 11 27.26 2.33 -16.65
CA PHE A 11 27.03 3.70 -16.19
C PHE A 11 27.73 3.98 -14.85
N LEU A 12 27.73 3.00 -13.95
CA LEU A 12 28.49 3.06 -12.70
C LEU A 12 30.01 3.05 -12.92
N GLY A 13 30.49 2.35 -13.96
CA GLY A 13 31.91 2.25 -14.30
C GLY A 13 32.49 3.46 -15.05
N ALA A 14 31.67 4.22 -15.78
CA ALA A 14 32.16 5.35 -16.58
C ALA A 14 32.37 6.66 -15.79
N ALA A 15 31.91 6.74 -14.53
CA ALA A 15 31.98 7.96 -13.71
C ALA A 15 33.34 8.20 -13.02
N THR A 16 34.37 7.39 -13.29
CA THR A 16 35.59 7.34 -12.45
C THR A 16 36.75 8.26 -12.85
N ILE A 17 36.59 9.23 -13.77
CA ILE A 17 37.78 9.86 -14.39
C ILE A 17 38.14 11.27 -13.88
N TYR A 18 37.33 11.96 -13.06
CA TYR A 18 37.74 13.26 -12.50
C TYR A 18 37.32 13.44 -11.04
N ALA A 19 38.27 13.20 -10.11
CA ALA A 19 38.32 13.65 -8.70
C ALA A 19 36.98 13.77 -7.94
N GLN A 20 36.18 12.70 -7.88
CA GLN A 20 34.82 12.72 -7.32
C GLN A 20 34.52 11.38 -6.64
N LYS A 21 34.38 11.40 -5.30
CA LYS A 21 34.23 10.19 -4.46
C LYS A 21 32.90 9.50 -4.77
N THR A 22 32.92 8.19 -5.01
CA THR A 22 31.69 7.38 -5.12
C THR A 22 31.43 6.64 -3.81
N TYR A 23 30.17 6.32 -3.55
CA TYR A 23 29.81 5.44 -2.46
C TYR A 23 28.63 4.56 -2.80
N VAL A 24 28.56 3.41 -2.12
CA VAL A 24 27.40 2.53 -2.12
C VAL A 24 26.97 2.33 -0.68
N SER A 25 25.66 2.36 -0.43
CA SER A 25 25.11 2.08 0.88
C SER A 25 23.96 1.09 0.82
N VAL A 26 23.87 0.25 1.85
CA VAL A 26 22.75 -0.67 2.08
C VAL A 26 22.16 -0.33 3.44
N SER A 27 20.84 -0.30 3.50
CA SER A 27 20.11 0.11 4.69
C SER A 27 18.87 -0.74 4.92
N GLY A 28 18.53 -0.91 6.19
CA GLY A 28 17.25 -1.45 6.65
C GLY A 28 16.64 -0.52 7.69
N GLY A 29 15.33 -0.50 7.79
CA GLY A 29 14.65 0.40 8.70
C GLY A 29 13.16 0.10 8.85
N TYR A 30 12.50 0.96 9.64
CA TYR A 30 11.07 0.92 9.83
C TYR A 30 10.46 2.29 9.53
N GLY A 31 9.42 2.31 8.70
CA GLY A 31 8.59 3.46 8.41
C GLY A 31 7.40 3.53 9.36
N PHE A 32 7.25 4.64 10.06
CA PHE A 32 6.04 5.01 10.80
C PHE A 32 5.10 5.78 9.88
N PRO A 33 3.78 5.66 10.04
CA PRO A 33 2.83 6.34 9.16
C PRO A 33 2.94 7.86 9.35
N SER A 34 3.02 8.60 8.25
CA SER A 34 2.98 10.07 8.23
C SER A 34 1.98 10.54 7.18
N SER A 35 1.49 11.78 7.29
CA SER A 35 0.47 12.33 6.38
C SER A 35 -0.70 11.37 6.12
N GLN A 36 -1.21 10.73 7.19
CA GLN A 36 -2.23 9.70 7.10
C GLN A 36 -3.49 10.25 6.40
N LYS A 37 -4.08 9.43 5.53
CA LYS A 37 -5.41 9.71 4.94
C LYS A 37 -6.46 8.81 5.56
N VAL A 38 -7.71 9.23 5.48
CA VAL A 38 -8.86 8.39 5.85
C VAL A 38 -8.96 7.26 4.83
N LEU A 39 -8.78 6.02 5.29
CA LEU A 39 -8.86 4.80 4.48
C LEU A 39 -10.26 4.18 4.50
N GLY A 40 -11.04 4.51 5.53
CA GLY A 40 -12.45 4.20 5.68
C GLY A 40 -12.89 4.44 7.12
N LYS A 41 -13.82 3.62 7.63
CA LYS A 41 -14.47 3.86 8.92
C LYS A 41 -14.51 2.62 9.80
N ASP A 42 -14.44 2.83 11.11
CA ASP A 42 -14.84 1.86 12.11
C ASP A 42 -16.26 2.20 12.57
N ALA A 43 -17.18 1.29 12.29
CA ALA A 43 -18.58 1.32 12.70
C ALA A 43 -18.94 0.04 13.47
N SER A 44 -17.99 -0.50 14.25
CA SER A 44 -18.23 -1.64 15.15
C SER A 44 -19.27 -1.29 16.23
N ASP A 45 -19.25 -0.04 16.71
CA ASP A 45 -20.31 0.57 17.51
C ASP A 45 -21.18 1.50 16.63
N PRO A 46 -22.47 1.19 16.43
CA PRO A 46 -23.38 2.04 15.66
C PRO A 46 -23.52 3.47 16.21
N ASN A 47 -23.26 3.69 17.49
CA ASN A 47 -23.38 5.00 18.13
C ASN A 47 -22.09 5.82 18.03
N THR A 48 -20.98 5.23 17.59
CA THR A 48 -19.67 5.87 17.58
C THR A 48 -18.88 5.47 16.34
N ILE A 49 -19.19 6.13 15.23
CA ILE A 49 -18.49 5.92 13.96
C ILE A 49 -17.21 6.76 13.94
N THR A 50 -16.06 6.12 13.76
CA THR A 50 -14.75 6.80 13.73
C THR A 50 -14.04 6.59 12.39
N ASP A 51 -13.24 7.57 11.98
CA ASP A 51 -12.44 7.46 10.77
C ASP A 51 -11.18 6.61 11.03
N LEU A 52 -10.96 5.62 10.17
CA LEU A 52 -9.73 4.84 10.14
C LEU A 52 -8.70 5.59 9.29
N LYS A 53 -7.71 6.19 9.95
CA LYS A 53 -6.60 6.88 9.30
C LYS A 53 -5.38 5.98 9.23
N GLY A 54 -4.66 6.02 8.12
CA GLY A 54 -3.45 5.23 7.97
C GLY A 54 -2.61 5.60 6.76
N SER A 55 -1.49 4.91 6.64
CA SER A 55 -0.60 4.96 5.49
C SER A 55 -0.07 3.55 5.20
N TYR A 56 -0.10 3.15 3.94
CA TYR A 56 0.51 1.90 3.48
C TYR A 56 2.04 1.98 3.43
N GLY A 57 2.61 3.15 3.72
CA GLY A 57 4.05 3.40 3.91
C GLY A 57 4.59 2.90 5.24
N GLU A 58 3.72 2.54 6.19
CA GLU A 58 4.13 1.97 7.47
C GLU A 58 4.65 0.54 7.29
N GLY A 59 5.82 0.22 7.84
CA GLY A 59 6.36 -1.14 7.87
C GLY A 59 7.87 -1.20 7.67
N LEU A 60 8.38 -2.39 7.40
CA LEU A 60 9.82 -2.61 7.20
C LEU A 60 10.25 -2.14 5.82
N GLN A 61 11.40 -1.48 5.75
CA GLN A 61 11.99 -1.03 4.50
C GLN A 61 13.45 -1.42 4.38
N ALA A 62 13.87 -1.69 3.14
CA ALA A 62 15.25 -1.93 2.79
C ALA A 62 15.62 -1.10 1.56
N GLN A 63 16.83 -0.55 1.52
CA GLN A 63 17.28 0.29 0.43
C GLN A 63 18.73 0.00 0.04
N LEU A 64 19.01 0.07 -1.25
CA LEU A 64 20.33 0.09 -1.85
C LEU A 64 20.51 1.45 -2.52
N ARG A 65 21.59 2.16 -2.21
CA ARG A 65 21.85 3.50 -2.72
C ARG A 65 23.26 3.59 -3.30
N GLY A 66 23.39 4.26 -4.42
CA GLY A 66 24.66 4.61 -5.05
C GLY A 66 24.74 6.12 -5.19
N GLY A 67 25.82 6.71 -4.69
CA GLY A 67 26.02 8.15 -4.74
C GLY A 67 27.37 8.56 -5.28
N TYR A 68 27.41 9.78 -5.81
CA TYR A 68 28.57 10.37 -6.44
C TYR A 68 28.73 11.82 -5.99
N TYR A 69 29.85 12.14 -5.37
CA TYR A 69 30.20 13.47 -4.90
C TYR A 69 30.78 14.29 -6.04
N PHE A 70 30.04 15.29 -6.52
CA PHE A 70 30.54 16.21 -7.55
C PHE A 70 31.24 17.44 -6.95
N TYR A 71 30.97 17.73 -5.68
CA TYR A 71 31.80 18.58 -4.82
C TYR A 71 32.12 17.85 -3.52
N ASN A 72 33.08 18.36 -2.73
CA ASN A 72 33.52 17.72 -1.48
C ASN A 72 32.39 17.45 -0.48
N ASN A 73 31.33 18.26 -0.50
CA ASN A 73 30.19 18.20 0.41
C ASN A 73 28.85 17.98 -0.29
N LEU A 74 28.83 17.80 -1.61
CA LEU A 74 27.59 17.69 -2.37
C LEU A 74 27.65 16.50 -3.33
N ALA A 75 26.69 15.60 -3.16
CA ALA A 75 26.55 14.38 -3.94
C ALA A 75 25.17 14.26 -4.56
N VAL A 76 25.11 13.52 -5.67
CA VAL A 76 23.87 12.99 -6.22
C VAL A 76 23.75 11.52 -5.81
N GLU A 77 22.57 11.09 -5.39
CA GLU A 77 22.31 9.72 -4.92
C GLU A 77 21.10 9.14 -5.67
N LEU A 78 21.29 7.96 -6.23
CA LEU A 78 20.22 7.11 -6.78
C LEU A 78 19.97 5.96 -5.81
N ALA A 79 18.72 5.76 -5.42
CA ALA A 79 18.34 4.69 -4.52
C ALA A 79 17.23 3.81 -5.09
N LEU A 80 17.31 2.52 -4.79
CA LEU A 80 16.26 1.54 -4.99
C LEU A 80 15.84 1.02 -3.62
N GLY A 81 14.53 1.00 -3.36
CA GLY A 81 13.97 0.59 -2.09
C GLY A 81 12.88 -0.47 -2.24
N TYR A 82 12.72 -1.29 -1.21
CA TYR A 82 11.59 -2.19 -1.05
C TYR A 82 10.90 -1.91 0.29
N LEU A 83 9.57 -1.84 0.24
CA LEU A 83 8.69 -1.68 1.39
C LEU A 83 7.88 -2.96 1.59
N HIS A 84 8.01 -3.51 2.80
CA HIS A 84 7.17 -4.55 3.35
C HIS A 84 6.23 -3.91 4.39
N GLY A 85 5.13 -3.33 3.90
CA GLY A 85 4.16 -2.61 4.72
C GLY A 85 3.37 -3.48 5.72
N ASN A 86 2.94 -2.88 6.81
CA ASN A 86 2.11 -3.52 7.82
C ASN A 86 0.63 -3.61 7.39
N ASN A 87 -0.13 -4.42 8.12
CA ASN A 87 -1.58 -4.46 7.99
C ASN A 87 -2.20 -3.20 8.59
N VAL A 88 -2.92 -2.46 7.77
CA VAL A 88 -3.66 -1.25 8.12
C VAL A 88 -5.15 -1.54 7.98
N GLN A 89 -5.94 -1.20 8.99
CA GLN A 89 -7.38 -1.34 8.95
C GLN A 89 -7.97 -0.30 7.99
N THR A 90 -8.81 -0.74 7.04
CA THR A 90 -9.45 0.16 6.07
C THR A 90 -10.95 0.24 6.24
N ASN A 91 -11.60 -0.81 6.73
CA ASN A 91 -13.02 -0.77 7.10
C ASN A 91 -13.28 -1.79 8.20
N LYS A 92 -14.15 -1.46 9.15
CA LYS A 92 -14.54 -2.39 10.21
C LYS A 92 -15.96 -2.13 10.64
N ASN A 93 -16.80 -3.15 10.65
CA ASN A 93 -18.11 -3.14 11.28
C ASN A 93 -18.51 -4.59 11.64
N LYS A 94 -19.75 -4.79 12.12
CA LYS A 94 -20.24 -6.13 12.54
C LYS A 94 -20.35 -7.14 11.38
N ILE A 95 -20.37 -6.67 10.15
CA ILE A 95 -20.57 -7.46 8.93
C ILE A 95 -19.27 -7.57 8.13
N VAL A 96 -18.45 -6.52 8.08
CA VAL A 96 -17.28 -6.39 7.20
C VAL A 96 -16.03 -6.02 8.01
N ASP A 97 -14.96 -6.78 7.81
CA ASP A 97 -13.60 -6.45 8.26
C ASP A 97 -12.67 -6.40 7.03
N MET A 98 -12.03 -5.26 6.82
CA MET A 98 -11.08 -5.03 5.74
C MET A 98 -9.72 -4.59 6.28
N LYS A 99 -8.69 -5.34 5.91
CA LYS A 99 -7.29 -5.05 6.23
C LYS A 99 -6.49 -4.99 4.95
N ALA A 100 -5.63 -3.99 4.86
CA ALA A 100 -4.82 -3.74 3.68
C ALA A 100 -3.33 -3.67 4.04
N HIS A 101 -2.46 -4.15 3.16
CA HIS A 101 -1.03 -3.99 3.31
C HIS A 101 -0.35 -3.64 1.98
N GLY A 102 0.69 -2.81 2.07
CA GLY A 102 1.50 -2.38 0.95
C GLY A 102 2.71 -3.27 0.71
N ARG A 103 2.98 -3.58 -0.55
CA ARG A 103 4.26 -4.15 -1.01
C ARG A 103 4.72 -3.30 -2.18
N ALA A 104 5.80 -2.54 -2.03
CA ALA A 104 6.18 -1.56 -3.05
C ALA A 104 7.69 -1.52 -3.30
N PHE A 105 8.07 -1.45 -4.56
CA PHE A 105 9.41 -1.10 -5.01
C PHE A 105 9.45 0.39 -5.35
N GLY A 106 10.42 1.09 -4.80
CA GLY A 106 10.64 2.51 -5.01
C GLY A 106 11.96 2.79 -5.71
N ALA A 107 12.01 3.89 -6.43
CA ALA A 107 13.24 4.50 -6.90
C ALA A 107 13.24 5.97 -6.46
N SER A 108 14.39 6.48 -6.05
CA SER A 108 14.55 7.91 -5.75
C SER A 108 15.85 8.47 -6.30
N LEU A 109 15.80 9.75 -6.62
CA LEU A 109 16.94 10.56 -7.01
C LEU A 109 17.03 11.72 -6.02
N SER A 110 18.15 11.86 -5.34
CA SER A 110 18.33 12.84 -4.27
C SER A 110 19.67 13.57 -4.40
N LEU A 111 19.69 14.81 -3.91
CA LEU A 111 20.91 15.51 -3.57
C LEU A 111 21.23 15.25 -2.11
N VAL A 112 22.50 15.02 -1.81
CA VAL A 112 23.02 14.77 -0.47
C VAL A 112 24.05 15.85 -0.17
N TYR A 113 23.80 16.61 0.89
CA TYR A 113 24.68 17.67 1.37
C TYR A 113 25.27 17.28 2.73
N ASP A 114 26.59 17.20 2.78
CA ASP A 114 27.34 16.96 4.02
C ASP A 114 27.52 18.30 4.75
N ILE A 115 26.81 18.48 5.86
CA ILE A 115 26.92 19.67 6.72
C ILE A 115 28.27 19.64 7.46
N THR A 116 28.66 18.46 7.91
CA THR A 116 29.96 18.15 8.52
C THR A 116 30.43 16.79 7.98
N ASP A 117 31.59 16.32 8.42
CA ASP A 117 32.11 15.01 8.02
C ASP A 117 31.17 13.84 8.41
N ASN A 118 30.34 14.03 9.44
CA ASN A 118 29.45 13.00 9.98
C ASN A 118 27.97 13.29 9.71
N LEU A 119 27.54 14.55 9.80
CA LEU A 119 26.14 14.95 9.62
C LEU A 119 25.85 15.32 8.17
N TYR A 120 24.80 14.73 7.62
CA TYR A 120 24.32 15.03 6.27
C TYR A 120 22.82 15.19 6.22
N VAL A 121 22.38 15.89 5.18
CA VAL A 121 20.97 16.00 4.80
C VAL A 121 20.81 15.56 3.36
N ARG A 122 19.62 15.04 3.03
CA ARG A 122 19.27 14.72 1.66
C ARG A 122 17.86 15.16 1.33
N ALA A 123 17.65 15.51 0.07
CA ALA A 123 16.36 15.89 -0.47
C ALA A 123 16.26 15.49 -1.94
N GLY A 124 15.09 15.04 -2.37
CA GLY A 124 14.93 14.52 -3.71
C GLY A 124 13.51 14.13 -4.11
N ALA A 125 13.42 13.58 -5.31
CA ALA A 125 12.20 13.03 -5.86
C ALA A 125 12.19 11.50 -5.67
N VAL A 126 11.00 10.95 -5.50
CA VAL A 126 10.77 9.52 -5.33
C VAL A 126 9.56 9.08 -6.14
N THR A 127 9.63 7.88 -6.66
CA THR A 127 8.53 7.23 -7.38
C THR A 127 8.43 5.77 -6.97
N LYS A 128 7.24 5.18 -7.14
CA LYS A 128 7.05 3.74 -7.03
C LYS A 128 7.10 3.14 -8.42
N ILE A 129 8.00 2.20 -8.63
CA ILE A 129 8.26 1.56 -9.93
C ILE A 129 7.60 0.18 -10.05
N GLY A 130 7.04 -0.34 -8.95
CA GLY A 130 6.33 -1.60 -8.94
C GLY A 130 5.75 -1.92 -7.57
N GLY A 131 4.89 -2.93 -7.52
CA GLY A 131 4.25 -3.38 -6.30
C GLY A 131 2.73 -3.36 -6.36
N LYS A 132 2.11 -3.72 -5.24
CA LYS A 132 0.67 -3.79 -5.08
C LYS A 132 0.26 -3.49 -3.64
N THR A 133 -0.97 -3.00 -3.48
CA THR A 133 -1.64 -2.97 -2.18
C THR A 133 -2.63 -4.13 -2.16
N ALA A 134 -2.49 -5.09 -1.27
CA ALA A 134 -3.46 -6.17 -1.13
C ALA A 134 -4.46 -5.81 -0.02
N VAL A 135 -5.74 -6.10 -0.25
CA VAL A 135 -6.82 -5.88 0.71
C VAL A 135 -7.52 -7.20 0.94
N LYS A 136 -7.42 -7.71 2.15
CA LYS A 136 -8.20 -8.86 2.62
C LYS A 136 -9.52 -8.34 3.17
N THR A 137 -10.61 -8.85 2.62
CA THR A 137 -11.98 -8.54 3.04
C THR A 137 -12.60 -9.81 3.62
N SER A 138 -13.16 -9.68 4.81
CA SER A 138 -13.95 -10.72 5.47
C SER A 138 -15.36 -10.17 5.66
N LEU A 139 -16.36 -10.92 5.18
CA LEU A 139 -17.77 -10.59 5.29
C LEU A 139 -18.47 -11.71 6.08
N ASN A 140 -19.26 -11.33 7.07
CA ASN A 140 -20.19 -12.21 7.76
C ASN A 140 -21.54 -11.51 7.90
N ALA A 141 -22.47 -11.83 7.00
CA ALA A 141 -23.76 -11.17 6.89
C ALA A 141 -24.92 -12.14 7.12
N ASN A 142 -25.85 -11.79 7.99
CA ASN A 142 -27.15 -12.45 8.09
C ASN A 142 -28.21 -11.56 7.45
N LEU A 143 -28.69 -11.99 6.29
CA LEU A 143 -29.57 -11.20 5.43
C LEU A 143 -30.96 -11.84 5.37
N PRO A 144 -32.06 -11.08 5.58
CA PRO A 144 -33.42 -11.56 5.32
C PRO A 144 -33.57 -12.23 3.96
N MET A 145 -34.09 -13.45 3.95
CA MET A 145 -34.20 -14.28 2.74
C MET A 145 -35.21 -13.69 1.74
N ASN A 146 -36.19 -12.94 2.22
CA ASN A 146 -37.17 -12.24 1.40
C ASN A 146 -36.57 -11.17 0.47
N MET A 147 -35.33 -10.73 0.71
CA MET A 147 -34.59 -9.83 -0.20
C MET A 147 -34.09 -10.55 -1.46
N PHE A 148 -34.02 -11.88 -1.44
CA PHE A 148 -33.53 -12.69 -2.56
C PHE A 148 -34.62 -13.61 -3.13
N VAL A 149 -35.58 -14.00 -2.29
CA VAL A 149 -36.69 -14.89 -2.64
C VAL A 149 -37.99 -14.28 -2.10
N PRO A 150 -38.83 -13.64 -2.95
CA PRO A 150 -39.98 -12.85 -2.48
C PRO A 150 -40.99 -13.59 -1.59
N LEU A 151 -41.12 -14.91 -1.78
CA LEU A 151 -42.07 -15.76 -1.03
C LEU A 151 -41.44 -16.43 0.21
N ALA A 152 -40.22 -16.03 0.59
CA ALA A 152 -39.56 -16.58 1.77
C ALA A 152 -40.29 -16.20 3.08
N PRO A 153 -40.29 -17.06 4.10
CA PRO A 153 -40.85 -16.73 5.41
C PRO A 153 -40.23 -15.44 5.99
N PRO A 154 -40.99 -14.58 6.69
CA PRO A 154 -40.51 -13.28 7.18
C PRO A 154 -39.26 -13.33 8.08
N ASN A 155 -39.07 -14.44 8.80
CA ASN A 155 -37.96 -14.65 9.73
C ASN A 155 -36.84 -15.52 9.15
N ALA A 156 -36.95 -15.95 7.89
CA ALA A 156 -35.90 -16.74 7.26
C ALA A 156 -34.71 -15.84 6.92
N VAL A 157 -33.51 -16.32 7.26
CA VAL A 157 -32.25 -15.62 7.00
C VAL A 157 -31.33 -16.48 6.14
N ILE A 158 -30.57 -15.81 5.29
CA ILE A 158 -29.42 -16.36 4.60
C ILE A 158 -28.17 -15.82 5.30
N GLY A 159 -27.38 -16.71 5.86
CA GLY A 159 -26.02 -16.40 6.30
C GLY A 159 -25.08 -16.41 5.11
N LEU A 160 -24.30 -15.35 4.91
CA LEU A 160 -23.25 -15.25 3.91
C LEU A 160 -21.93 -14.99 4.62
N ASN A 161 -21.00 -15.93 4.52
CA ASN A 161 -19.65 -15.79 5.01
C ASN A 161 -18.68 -15.85 3.83
N THR A 162 -17.93 -14.77 3.61
CA THR A 162 -17.03 -14.63 2.47
C THR A 162 -15.69 -14.06 2.92
N GLU A 163 -14.60 -14.69 2.49
CA GLU A 163 -13.25 -14.14 2.54
C GLU A 163 -12.72 -13.97 1.12
N PHE A 164 -12.27 -12.77 0.78
CA PHE A 164 -11.60 -12.53 -0.49
C PHE A 164 -10.44 -11.55 -0.37
N GLU A 165 -9.49 -11.68 -1.27
CA GLU A 165 -8.34 -10.78 -1.38
C GLU A 165 -8.36 -10.09 -2.74
N SER A 166 -8.28 -8.76 -2.73
CA SER A 166 -8.17 -7.96 -3.93
C SER A 166 -6.83 -7.23 -3.93
N SER A 167 -6.08 -7.32 -5.02
CA SER A 167 -4.85 -6.56 -5.22
C SER A 167 -5.12 -5.29 -6.00
N PHE A 168 -4.51 -4.19 -5.59
CA PHE A 168 -4.59 -2.88 -6.23
C PHE A 168 -3.25 -2.49 -6.81
N HIS A 169 -3.26 -2.18 -8.09
CA HIS A 169 -2.11 -1.67 -8.84
C HIS A 169 -2.26 -0.17 -9.06
N GLY A 170 -1.18 0.54 -8.81
CA GLY A 170 -1.13 2.00 -8.91
C GLY A 170 -0.74 2.50 -10.30
N LYS A 171 -1.12 3.74 -10.60
CA LYS A 171 -0.43 4.55 -11.61
C LYS A 171 0.95 4.94 -11.07
N MET A 172 1.88 5.26 -11.97
CA MET A 172 3.22 5.72 -11.58
C MET A 172 3.08 7.03 -10.77
N PRO A 173 3.45 7.03 -9.48
CA PRO A 173 3.30 8.19 -8.62
C PRO A 173 4.59 8.99 -8.54
N PHE A 174 4.49 10.28 -8.24
CA PHE A 174 5.64 11.11 -7.92
C PHE A 174 5.45 11.72 -6.53
N GLY A 175 6.54 11.75 -5.78
CA GLY A 175 6.56 12.24 -4.42
C GLY A 175 7.89 12.88 -4.06
N PHE A 176 7.99 13.31 -2.81
CA PHE A 176 9.18 13.89 -2.24
C PHE A 176 9.80 12.93 -1.22
N ILE A 177 11.11 12.93 -1.15
CA ILE A 177 11.87 12.22 -0.12
C ILE A 177 12.91 13.17 0.47
N GLY A 178 13.07 13.14 1.78
CA GLY A 178 14.10 13.86 2.49
C GLY A 178 14.66 13.04 3.63
N GLY A 179 15.83 13.40 4.13
CA GLY A 179 16.40 12.74 5.29
C GLY A 179 17.50 13.55 5.96
N VAL A 180 17.70 13.26 7.23
CA VAL A 180 18.81 13.76 8.04
C VAL A 180 19.52 12.55 8.63
N GLY A 181 20.81 12.43 8.39
CA GLY A 181 21.57 11.27 8.83
C GLY A 181 22.91 11.62 9.45
N TYR A 182 23.38 10.71 10.30
CA TYR A 182 24.67 10.79 10.96
C TYR A 182 25.50 9.55 10.63
N ARG A 183 26.76 9.75 10.23
CA ARG A 183 27.71 8.71 9.85
C ARG A 183 28.75 8.49 10.94
N PHE A 184 28.92 7.24 11.34
CA PHE A 184 29.97 6.78 12.24
C PHE A 184 31.06 6.10 11.39
N GLY A 185 32.20 6.75 11.25
CA GLY A 185 33.35 6.17 10.54
C GLY A 185 33.87 4.95 11.30
N LEU A 186 33.84 3.77 10.67
CA LEU A 186 34.45 2.56 11.22
C LEU A 186 35.88 2.39 10.72
N THR A 187 36.09 2.65 9.43
CA THR A 187 37.40 2.65 8.76
C THR A 187 37.46 3.83 7.79
N LYS A 188 38.56 3.94 7.03
CA LYS A 188 38.70 4.97 5.99
C LYS A 188 37.62 4.89 4.90
N ASN A 189 37.13 3.68 4.61
CA ASN A 189 36.19 3.42 3.52
C ASN A 189 34.81 2.96 4.00
N VAL A 190 34.68 2.50 5.25
CA VAL A 190 33.43 1.96 5.79
C VAL A 190 32.87 2.88 6.87
N SER A 191 31.60 3.21 6.77
CA SER A 191 30.87 3.95 7.80
C SER A 191 29.53 3.29 8.09
N LEU A 192 29.12 3.27 9.36
CA LEU A 192 27.73 3.05 9.73
C LEU A 192 26.97 4.37 9.63
N PHE A 193 25.68 4.32 9.39
CA PHE A 193 24.84 5.52 9.52
C PHE A 193 23.49 5.20 10.15
N VAL A 194 22.93 6.22 10.77
CA VAL A 194 21.54 6.28 11.19
C VAL A 194 20.91 7.48 10.50
N GLU A 195 19.71 7.31 9.97
CA GLU A 195 19.02 8.35 9.20
C GLU A 195 17.54 8.39 9.55
N GLY A 196 17.05 9.57 9.87
CA GLY A 196 15.63 9.89 9.85
C GLY A 196 15.23 10.28 8.44
N GLU A 197 14.28 9.57 7.84
CA GLU A 197 13.77 9.78 6.49
C GLU A 197 12.33 10.28 6.55
N TYR A 198 11.97 11.25 5.71
CA TYR A 198 10.59 11.61 5.44
C TYR A 198 10.27 11.25 3.99
N LEU A 199 9.23 10.45 3.81
CA LEU A 199 8.69 10.04 2.52
C LEU A 199 7.28 10.62 2.39
N ASN A 200 7.03 11.39 1.34
CA ASN A 200 5.68 11.82 0.99
C ASN A 200 5.32 11.37 -0.43
N ILE A 201 4.41 10.41 -0.54
CA ILE A 201 3.95 9.91 -1.83
C ILE A 201 2.55 9.32 -1.74
N ASN A 202 1.71 9.69 -2.70
CA ASN A 202 0.37 9.13 -2.87
C ASN A 202 0.33 8.36 -4.18
N VAL A 203 -0.28 7.17 -4.16
CA VAL A 203 -0.36 6.30 -5.33
C VAL A 203 -1.80 6.27 -5.84
N PRO A 204 -2.10 6.91 -6.97
CA PRO A 204 -3.41 6.83 -7.58
C PRO A 204 -3.70 5.40 -8.02
N ARG A 205 -4.94 4.93 -7.80
CA ARG A 205 -5.34 3.58 -8.22
C ARG A 205 -5.52 3.53 -9.73
N LYS A 206 -5.03 2.45 -10.34
CA LYS A 206 -5.24 2.14 -11.76
C LYS A 206 -6.21 0.98 -11.90
N GLU A 207 -5.90 -0.15 -11.28
CA GLU A 207 -6.62 -1.41 -11.48
C GLU A 207 -6.73 -2.15 -10.15
N SER A 208 -7.84 -2.87 -9.95
CA SER A 208 -7.93 -3.92 -8.93
C SER A 208 -8.19 -5.29 -9.54
N LYS A 209 -7.64 -6.34 -8.93
CA LYS A 209 -7.86 -7.73 -9.34
C LYS A 209 -8.25 -8.58 -8.15
N LEU A 210 -9.26 -9.42 -8.31
CA LEU A 210 -9.57 -10.47 -7.36
C LEU A 210 -8.50 -11.58 -7.45
N GLU A 211 -7.86 -11.88 -6.33
CA GLU A 211 -6.78 -12.87 -6.25
C GLU A 211 -7.29 -14.19 -5.65
N ASN A 212 -7.88 -14.10 -4.46
CA ASN A 212 -8.38 -15.25 -3.71
C ASN A 212 -9.83 -15.03 -3.34
N PHE A 213 -10.64 -16.08 -3.40
CA PHE A 213 -12.03 -16.03 -3.01
C PHE A 213 -12.49 -17.33 -2.36
N LYS A 214 -13.19 -17.21 -1.24
CA LYS A 214 -13.88 -18.30 -0.55
C LYS A 214 -15.20 -17.74 -0.03
N ALA A 215 -16.31 -18.41 -0.34
CA ALA A 215 -17.60 -18.04 0.20
C ALA A 215 -18.40 -19.27 0.60
N SER A 216 -19.24 -19.08 1.60
CA SER A 216 -20.22 -20.05 2.05
C SER A 216 -21.54 -19.37 2.35
N GLN A 217 -22.59 -20.13 2.14
CA GLN A 217 -23.96 -19.77 2.44
C GLN A 217 -24.50 -20.72 3.50
N THR A 218 -25.27 -20.17 4.43
CA THR A 218 -26.02 -20.91 5.43
C THR A 218 -27.51 -20.67 5.25
N ILE A 219 -28.29 -21.71 5.01
CA ILE A 219 -29.76 -21.67 4.98
C ILE A 219 -30.29 -22.77 5.88
N GLY A 220 -31.13 -22.43 6.86
CA GLY A 220 -31.70 -23.42 7.78
C GLY A 220 -30.66 -24.22 8.58
N GLY A 221 -29.50 -23.63 8.85
CA GLY A 221 -28.38 -24.30 9.54
C GLY A 221 -27.48 -25.16 8.64
N ILE A 222 -27.78 -25.29 7.35
CA ILE A 222 -26.97 -26.06 6.39
C ILE A 222 -25.97 -25.13 5.70
N ASN A 223 -24.69 -25.43 5.83
CA ASN A 223 -23.60 -24.71 5.16
C ASN A 223 -23.27 -25.30 3.78
N ARG A 224 -23.22 -24.43 2.77
CA ARG A 224 -22.81 -24.75 1.40
C ARG A 224 -21.75 -23.77 0.93
N THR A 225 -20.62 -24.26 0.42
CA THR A 225 -19.66 -23.42 -0.31
C THR A 225 -20.30 -22.90 -1.60
N ILE A 226 -20.10 -21.62 -1.91
CA ILE A 226 -20.63 -20.99 -3.13
C ILE A 226 -19.49 -20.42 -3.97
N SER A 227 -19.69 -20.43 -5.29
CA SER A 227 -18.76 -19.85 -6.26
C SER A 227 -18.73 -18.32 -6.22
N VAL A 228 -17.71 -17.73 -6.84
CA VAL A 228 -17.63 -16.26 -7.05
C VAL A 228 -18.87 -15.75 -7.77
N ASP A 229 -19.34 -16.46 -8.80
CA ASP A 229 -20.48 -16.02 -9.62
C ASP A 229 -21.80 -16.08 -8.86
N GLU A 230 -22.02 -17.12 -8.05
CA GLU A 230 -23.17 -17.17 -7.13
C GLU A 230 -23.13 -16.02 -6.13
N PHE A 231 -21.97 -15.72 -5.55
CA PHE A 231 -21.82 -14.61 -4.62
C PHE A 231 -22.03 -13.26 -5.30
N LYS A 232 -21.50 -13.06 -6.52
CA LYS A 232 -21.76 -11.87 -7.34
C LYS A 232 -23.24 -11.69 -7.61
N ASN A 233 -24.01 -12.76 -7.79
CA ASN A 233 -25.46 -12.66 -7.95
C ASN A 233 -26.14 -12.12 -6.68
N TYR A 234 -25.74 -12.55 -5.48
CA TYR A 234 -26.23 -11.94 -4.23
C TYR A 234 -25.90 -10.44 -4.18
N VAL A 235 -24.67 -10.06 -4.53
CA VAL A 235 -24.26 -8.65 -4.57
C VAL A 235 -25.10 -7.85 -5.57
N ARG A 236 -25.33 -8.36 -6.79
CA ARG A 236 -26.18 -7.70 -7.80
C ARG A 236 -27.62 -7.51 -7.33
N LEU A 237 -28.20 -8.51 -6.66
CA LEU A 237 -29.54 -8.40 -6.08
C LEU A 237 -29.59 -7.30 -5.02
N LEU A 238 -28.56 -7.17 -4.19
CA LEU A 238 -28.46 -6.07 -3.21
C LEU A 238 -28.30 -4.69 -3.89
N GLN A 239 -27.60 -4.60 -5.02
CA GLN A 239 -27.49 -3.36 -5.80
C GLN A 239 -28.84 -2.96 -6.44
N ALA A 240 -29.65 -3.94 -6.81
CA ALA A 240 -30.97 -3.75 -7.41
C ALA A 240 -32.08 -3.44 -6.40
N LEU A 241 -31.78 -3.43 -5.09
CA LEU A 241 -32.77 -3.09 -4.07
C LEU A 241 -33.40 -1.71 -4.35
N PRO A 242 -34.72 -1.58 -4.13
CA PRO A 242 -35.44 -0.33 -4.33
C PRO A 242 -34.91 0.75 -3.38
N ALA A 243 -35.05 2.02 -3.78
CA ALA A 243 -34.87 3.12 -2.84
C ALA A 243 -35.93 2.97 -1.74
N GLY A 244 -35.48 2.67 -0.53
CA GLY A 244 -36.36 2.35 0.58
C GLY A 244 -35.82 2.96 1.88
N ASN A 245 -36.07 2.28 2.99
CA ASN A 245 -35.54 2.71 4.28
C ASN A 245 -34.00 2.72 4.33
N GLU A 246 -33.46 3.38 5.35
CA GLU A 246 -32.01 3.56 5.55
C GLU A 246 -31.23 2.23 5.56
N ARG A 247 -31.85 1.14 6.03
CA ARG A 247 -31.24 -0.19 6.05
C ARG A 247 -31.03 -0.77 4.65
N LEU A 248 -32.01 -0.64 3.76
CA LEU A 248 -31.88 -1.09 2.37
C LEU A 248 -30.86 -0.21 1.62
N ALA A 249 -30.86 1.10 1.90
CA ALA A 249 -29.85 2.01 1.36
C ALA A 249 -28.43 1.61 1.78
N ALA A 250 -28.23 1.21 3.05
CA ALA A 250 -26.94 0.74 3.56
C ALA A 250 -26.46 -0.55 2.87
N TYR A 251 -27.36 -1.53 2.67
CA TYR A 251 -27.00 -2.76 1.93
C TYR A 251 -26.64 -2.48 0.48
N LYS A 252 -27.41 -1.61 -0.19
CA LYS A 252 -27.11 -1.17 -1.56
C LYS A 252 -25.76 -0.48 -1.66
N GLN A 253 -25.45 0.42 -0.71
CA GLN A 253 -24.16 1.08 -0.64
C GLN A 253 -23.01 0.09 -0.44
N LEU A 254 -23.14 -0.86 0.49
CA LEU A 254 -22.13 -1.89 0.73
C LEU A 254 -21.91 -2.74 -0.54
N ALA A 255 -22.98 -3.18 -1.18
CA ALA A 255 -22.91 -3.96 -2.41
C ALA A 255 -22.20 -3.19 -3.54
N ASN A 256 -22.46 -1.89 -3.69
CA ASN A 256 -21.78 -1.02 -4.64
C ASN A 256 -20.28 -0.86 -4.33
N GLN A 257 -19.88 -0.84 -3.06
CA GLN A 257 -18.48 -0.77 -2.67
C GLN A 257 -17.73 -2.09 -2.91
N MET A 258 -18.42 -3.23 -2.73
CA MET A 258 -17.84 -4.56 -2.90
C MET A 258 -17.75 -5.00 -4.36
N ALA A 259 -18.72 -4.66 -5.20
CA ALA A 259 -18.82 -5.17 -6.57
C ALA A 259 -17.52 -5.00 -7.39
N PRO A 260 -16.86 -3.82 -7.41
CA PRO A 260 -15.59 -3.65 -8.13
C PRO A 260 -14.46 -4.57 -7.65
N LEU A 261 -14.48 -4.97 -6.38
CA LEU A 261 -13.43 -5.76 -5.74
C LEU A 261 -13.55 -7.25 -6.06
N LEU A 262 -14.72 -7.69 -6.52
CA LEU A 262 -15.02 -9.06 -6.91
C LEU A 262 -14.73 -9.33 -8.39
N GLU A 263 -14.42 -8.31 -9.17
CA GLU A 263 -14.05 -8.51 -10.57
C GLU A 263 -12.65 -9.09 -10.72
N SER A 264 -12.47 -9.95 -11.72
CA SER A 264 -11.16 -10.51 -12.05
C SER A 264 -10.16 -9.41 -12.41
N SER A 265 -10.65 -8.35 -13.05
CA SER A 265 -9.97 -7.08 -13.28
C SER A 265 -11.00 -5.96 -13.31
N TYR A 266 -10.69 -4.85 -12.63
CA TYR A 266 -11.51 -3.65 -12.62
C TYR A 266 -10.64 -2.41 -12.81
N ASP A 267 -10.91 -1.67 -13.87
CA ASP A 267 -10.26 -0.38 -14.15
C ASP A 267 -10.93 0.74 -13.35
N TRP A 268 -10.11 1.51 -12.65
CA TRP A 268 -10.50 2.64 -11.82
C TRP A 268 -10.40 3.99 -12.54
N GLU A 269 -9.89 4.04 -13.77
CA GLU A 269 -9.72 5.25 -14.56
C GLU A 269 -11.05 6.00 -14.75
N GLY A 270 -11.05 7.29 -14.39
CA GLY A 270 -12.25 8.15 -14.48
C GLY A 270 -13.34 7.86 -13.44
N LYS A 271 -13.14 6.90 -12.52
CA LYS A 271 -14.16 6.45 -11.55
C LYS A 271 -13.94 6.96 -10.12
N GLY A 272 -13.16 8.04 -9.96
CA GLY A 272 -12.97 8.71 -8.68
C GLY A 272 -12.31 7.85 -7.60
N ALA A 273 -11.40 6.95 -7.99
CA ALA A 273 -10.76 6.05 -7.03
C ALA A 273 -9.87 6.83 -6.04
N PRO A 274 -9.96 6.54 -4.74
CA PRO A 274 -9.15 7.24 -3.75
C PRO A 274 -7.68 6.83 -3.85
N ASP A 275 -6.80 7.81 -3.68
CA ASP A 275 -5.35 7.57 -3.63
C ASP A 275 -4.97 6.67 -2.46
N ALA A 276 -3.99 5.80 -2.67
CA ALA A 276 -3.35 5.04 -1.63
C ALA A 276 -2.22 5.87 -1.00
N PRO A 277 -2.33 6.30 0.28
CA PRO A 277 -1.24 7.02 0.95
C PRO A 277 -0.09 6.05 1.25
N TYR A 278 1.13 6.45 0.89
CA TYR A 278 2.37 5.72 1.17
C TYR A 278 3.39 6.59 1.92
N SER A 279 2.96 7.72 2.45
CA SER A 279 3.80 8.64 3.22
C SER A 279 4.21 8.05 4.56
N SER A 280 5.48 8.21 4.92
CA SER A 280 6.04 7.68 6.17
C SER A 280 7.14 8.58 6.72
N ILE A 281 7.44 8.40 8.01
CA ILE A 281 8.69 8.85 8.64
C ILE A 281 9.48 7.58 8.97
N GLY A 282 10.62 7.39 8.32
CA GLY A 282 11.49 6.24 8.46
C GLY A 282 12.62 6.46 9.45
N LEU A 283 12.97 5.43 10.20
CA LEU A 283 14.27 5.31 10.85
C LEU A 283 15.08 4.22 10.15
N ASN A 284 16.17 4.61 9.52
CA ASN A 284 17.03 3.75 8.73
C ASN A 284 18.39 3.59 9.41
N VAL A 285 18.92 2.38 9.42
CA VAL A 285 20.28 2.05 9.83
C VAL A 285 20.95 1.32 8.68
N GLY A 286 22.22 1.64 8.42
CA GLY A 286 22.93 0.97 7.33
C GLY A 286 24.43 1.16 7.36
N ILE A 287 25.04 0.62 6.31
CA ILE A 287 26.48 0.65 6.07
C ILE A 287 26.72 1.35 4.74
N THR A 288 27.73 2.21 4.71
CA THR A 288 28.22 2.88 3.51
C THR A 288 29.66 2.46 3.26
N TYR A 289 29.96 2.11 2.01
CA TYR A 289 31.31 1.91 1.50
C TYR A 289 31.65 3.04 0.53
N ARG A 290 32.75 3.75 0.78
CA ARG A 290 33.29 4.84 -0.06
C ARG A 290 34.51 4.32 -0.83
N PHE A 291 34.56 4.57 -2.13
CA PHE A 291 35.69 4.20 -2.99
C PHE A 291 36.76 5.29 -3.02
#